data_AF-B0JDQ2-F1
#
_entry.id   AF-B0JDQ2-F1
#
_cell.length_a   1.000
_cell.length_b   1.000
_cell.length_c   1.000
_cell.angle_alpha   90.00
_cell.angle_beta   90.00
_cell.angle_gamma   90.00
#
_symmetry.space_group_name_H-M   'P 1'
#
loop_
_entity.id
_entity.type
_entity.pdbx_description
1 polymer ?
#
loop_
_entity_poly.entity_id
_entity_poly.type
_entity_poly.pdbx_seq_one_letter_code
_entity_poly.pdbx_strand_id
1 'polypeptide(L)' 'QAHMLLERMEEFVCKVWEGRWRVIPHDVLPDWLKDNDFLLHGHRPPMPSFRACFKSIFRIHTETGNIWT' A
#
# COMPACT_ATOMS: atom_id res chain seq x y z
N GLN A 1 -2.01 22.80 20.98
CA GLN A 1 -2.84 21.57 20.78
C GLN A 1 -2.76 21.06 19.33
N ALA A 2 -2.93 21.90 18.31
CA ALA A 2 -2.82 21.50 16.90
C ALA A 2 -1.41 21.03 16.46
N HIS A 3 -0.35 21.66 16.97
CA HIS A 3 1.03 21.31 16.63
C HIS A 3 1.41 19.86 16.99
N MET A 4 1.07 19.42 18.21
CA MET A 4 1.28 18.04 18.67
C MET A 4 0.50 16.99 17.86
N LEU A 5 -0.67 17.36 17.30
CA LEU A 5 -1.43 16.48 16.42
C LEU A 5 -0.72 16.31 15.06
N LEU A 6 -0.19 17.41 14.50
CA LEU A 6 0.57 17.38 13.25
C LEU A 6 1.83 16.53 13.40
N GLU A 7 2.61 16.71 14.48
CA GLU A 7 3.81 15.89 14.73
C GLU A 7 3.46 14.39 14.83
N ARG A 8 2.36 14.06 15.51
CA ARG A 8 1.90 12.67 15.64
C ARG A 8 1.38 12.10 14.33
N MET A 9 0.73 12.93 13.51
CA MET A 9 0.28 12.55 12.16
C MET A 9 1.47 12.35 11.22
N GLU A 10 2.48 13.22 11.27
CA GLU A 10 3.72 13.07 10.51
C GLU A 10 4.47 11.80 10.91
N GLU A 11 4.63 11.53 12.19
CA GLU A 11 5.22 10.26 12.66
C GLU A 11 4.44 9.03 12.17
N PHE A 12 3.11 9.10 12.20
CA PHE A 12 2.26 8.03 11.71
C PHE A 12 2.43 7.83 10.20
N VAL A 13 2.38 8.91 9.41
CA VAL A 13 2.58 8.89 7.96
C VAL A 13 3.97 8.33 7.62
N CYS A 14 5.02 8.78 8.30
CA CYS A 14 6.38 8.28 8.13
C CYS A 14 6.47 6.78 8.46
N LYS A 15 5.96 6.32 9.60
CA LYS A 15 5.95 4.89 9.98
C LYS A 15 5.13 4.02 9.03
N VAL A 16 4.06 4.55 8.47
CA VAL A 16 3.23 3.88 7.44
C VAL A 16 3.97 3.82 6.11
N TRP A 17 4.72 4.86 5.75
CA TRP A 17 5.53 4.94 4.53
C TRP A 17 6.84 4.14 4.62
N GLU A 18 7.38 3.89 5.80
CA GLU A 18 8.60 3.09 6.05
C GLU A 18 8.44 1.57 5.73
N GLY A 19 7.32 1.17 5.14
CA GLY A 19 7.12 -0.18 4.62
C GLY A 19 8.04 -0.48 3.43
N ARG A 20 9.03 -1.36 3.66
CA ARG A 20 10.12 -1.87 2.78
C ARG A 20 9.79 -2.29 1.32
N TRP A 21 8.59 -2.06 0.81
CA TRP A 21 8.18 -2.43 -0.55
C TRP A 21 7.66 -1.24 -1.33
N ARG A 22 7.91 -1.24 -2.65
CA ARG A 22 7.40 -0.26 -3.61
C ARG A 22 6.31 -0.90 -4.44
N VAL A 23 5.37 -0.09 -4.91
CA VAL A 23 4.39 -0.53 -5.90
C VAL A 23 5.08 -0.93 -7.19
N ILE A 24 4.53 -1.91 -7.89
CA ILE A 24 5.07 -2.46 -9.13
C ILE A 24 4.11 -2.23 -10.30
N PRO A 25 4.61 -2.17 -11.54
CA PRO A 25 3.77 -2.13 -12.73
C PRO A 25 3.07 -3.47 -12.97
N HIS A 26 1.99 -3.44 -13.75
CA HIS A 26 1.14 -4.61 -14.00
C HIS A 26 1.84 -5.74 -14.76
N ASP A 27 2.70 -5.39 -15.72
CA ASP A 27 3.44 -6.31 -16.58
C ASP A 27 4.31 -7.31 -15.81
N VAL A 28 4.92 -6.88 -14.71
CA VAL A 28 5.77 -7.71 -13.84
C VAL A 28 5.02 -8.45 -12.74
N LEU A 29 3.69 -8.32 -12.66
CA LEU A 29 2.89 -9.10 -11.71
C LEU A 29 2.93 -10.60 -12.07
N PRO A 30 2.88 -11.49 -11.07
CA PRO A 30 2.61 -12.89 -11.34
C PRO A 30 1.17 -13.08 -11.83
N ASP A 31 0.94 -14.10 -12.65
CA ASP A 31 -0.35 -14.28 -13.35
C ASP A 31 -1.57 -14.37 -12.42
N TRP A 32 -1.40 -14.96 -11.23
CA TRP A 32 -2.47 -15.04 -10.24
C TRP A 32 -2.90 -13.70 -9.63
N LEU A 33 -2.13 -12.63 -9.88
CA LEU A 33 -2.40 -11.28 -9.39
C LEU A 33 -2.79 -10.31 -10.53
N LYS A 34 -2.77 -10.77 -11.79
CA LYS A 34 -3.18 -9.99 -12.98
C LYS A 34 -4.68 -10.18 -13.22
N ASP A 35 -5.49 -9.39 -12.52
CA ASP A 35 -6.95 -9.45 -12.63
C ASP A 35 -7.51 -8.52 -13.72
N ASN A 36 -6.94 -7.33 -13.83
CA ASN A 36 -7.42 -6.25 -14.69
C ASN A 36 -6.26 -5.51 -15.36
N ASP A 37 -6.09 -5.77 -16.65
CA ASP A 37 -5.00 -5.22 -17.48
C ASP A 37 -5.12 -3.71 -17.71
N PHE A 38 -6.26 -3.08 -17.39
CA PHE A 38 -6.42 -1.62 -17.47
C PHE A 38 -5.78 -0.90 -16.27
N LEU A 39 -5.49 -1.61 -15.17
CA LEU A 39 -4.76 -1.08 -14.02
C LEU A 39 -3.27 -1.22 -14.27
N LEU A 40 -2.64 -0.22 -14.89
CA LEU A 40 -1.27 -0.34 -15.39
C LEU A 40 -0.17 -0.29 -14.31
N HIS A 41 -0.42 0.43 -13.20
CA HIS A 41 0.58 0.71 -12.16
C HIS A 41 -0.06 0.74 -10.77
N GLY A 42 0.78 0.74 -9.73
CA GLY A 42 0.32 0.93 -8.35
C GLY A 42 -0.01 -0.37 -7.62
N HIS A 43 0.38 -1.53 -8.17
CA HIS A 43 0.08 -2.83 -7.58
C HIS A 43 1.01 -3.16 -6.42
N ARG A 44 0.49 -3.89 -5.43
CA ARG A 44 1.33 -4.47 -4.38
C ARG A 44 2.16 -5.62 -4.97
N PRO A 45 3.46 -5.74 -4.63
CA PRO A 45 4.21 -6.94 -4.95
C PRO A 45 3.69 -8.14 -4.13
N PRO A 46 4.02 -9.38 -4.52
CA PRO A 46 3.74 -10.55 -3.70
C PRO A 46 4.35 -10.40 -2.30
N MET A 47 3.52 -10.40 -1.27
CA MET A 47 3.93 -10.23 0.12
C MET A 47 3.64 -11.52 0.91
N PRO A 48 4.63 -12.41 1.12
CA PRO A 48 4.46 -13.64 1.90
C PRO A 48 4.45 -13.33 3.42
N SER A 49 3.68 -12.32 3.85
CA SER A 49 3.60 -11.86 5.23
C SER A 49 2.26 -11.18 5.49
N PHE A 50 1.39 -11.84 6.28
CA PHE A 50 0.11 -11.27 6.68
C PHE A 50 0.28 -9.93 7.38
N ARG A 51 1.33 -9.77 8.21
CA ARG A 51 1.62 -8.50 8.88
C ARG A 51 1.92 -7.38 7.88
N ALA A 52 2.60 -7.67 6.77
CA ALA A 52 2.83 -6.70 5.70
C ALA A 52 1.53 -6.36 4.96
N CYS A 53 0.68 -7.36 4.70
CA CYS A 53 -0.64 -7.15 4.08
C CYS A 53 -1.56 -6.26 4.95
N PHE A 54 -1.68 -6.53 6.26
CA PHE A 54 -2.48 -5.69 7.16
C PHE A 54 -1.94 -4.26 7.27
N LYS A 55 -0.62 -4.08 7.23
CA LYS A 55 -0.02 -2.74 7.19
C LYS A 55 -0.31 -2.01 5.88
N SER A 56 -0.55 -2.72 4.78
CA SER A 56 -0.82 -2.08 3.49
C SER A 56 -2.16 -1.35 3.45
N ILE A 57 -3.10 -1.68 4.35
CA ILE A 57 -4.41 -0.99 4.48
C ILE A 57 -4.24 0.54 4.57
N PHE A 58 -3.14 1.00 5.19
CA PHE A 58 -2.83 2.41 5.37
C PHE A 58 -1.92 2.99 4.27
N ARG A 59 -1.55 2.21 3.25
CA ARG A 59 -0.75 2.68 2.10
C ARG A 59 -1.62 2.82 0.86
N ILE A 60 -1.18 3.65 -0.08
CA ILE A 60 -1.86 3.85 -1.37
C ILE A 60 -1.36 2.80 -2.37
N HIS A 61 -2.28 2.01 -2.89
CA HIS A 61 -2.11 1.02 -3.95
C HIS A 61 -3.47 0.74 -4.63
N THR A 62 -3.50 -0.06 -5.69
CA THR A 62 -4.72 -0.34 -6.47
C THR A 62 -5.88 -0.87 -5.63
N GLU A 63 -5.62 -1.67 -4.60
CA GLU A 63 -6.68 -2.22 -3.74
C GLU A 63 -7.06 -1.34 -2.54
N THR A 64 -6.46 -0.17 -2.32
CA THR A 64 -6.77 0.67 -1.14
C THR A 64 -8.25 1.01 -1.08
N GLY A 65 -8.86 1.48 -2.17
CA GLY A 65 -10.30 1.80 -2.21
C GLY A 65 -11.16 0.58 -1.87
N ASN A 66 -10.86 -0.56 -2.48
CA ASN A 66 -11.59 -1.82 -2.29
C ASN A 66 -11.54 -2.34 -0.84
N ILE A 67 -10.47 -2.04 -0.09
CA ILE A 67 -10.31 -2.44 1.31
C ILE A 67 -11.17 -1.57 2.24
N TRP A 68 -11.31 -0.28 1.93
CA TRP A 68 -11.98 0.70 2.80
C TRP A 68 -13.50 0.80 2.60
N THR A 69 -14.03 0.15 1.57
CA THR A 69 -15.47 0.05 1.27
C THR A 69 -16.03 -1.30 1.67
#